data_AF-A0A060UYE7-F1
#
_entry.id   AF-A0A060UYE7-F1
#
_cell.length_a   1.000
_cell.length_b   1.000
_cell.length_c   1.000
_cell.angle_alpha   90.00
_cell.angle_beta   90.00
_cell.angle_gamma   90.00
#
_symmetry.space_group_name_H-M   'P 1'
#
loop_
_entity.id
_entity.type
_entity.pdbx_description
1 polymer ?
#
loop_
_entity_poly.entity_id
_entity_poly.type
_entity_poly.pdbx_seq_one_letter_code
_entity_poly.pdbx_strand_id
1 'polypeptide(L)'
;MDSLKIALLEKTGHDHGFEHVLSANPNSQAVCLASARHPTRVTVTDTGDDGYQVYFETTSATLPGELARSFPQWTSADNHFLIPGNTELATLLLRAASLSRALPNQVARSYEDAVGEELAALPPETLHTEVERMVRQRIGQQKFREAMLTYWGGACAVTGLALPDVLRASHAKPWAECGSDAERLDVFNGFLLTANLDALFDRFLISFDSRVACYFPQRWQLPICACWAFHRNSDYAGSHPSINPICNFTVRACRSIPNRSDGNWTAAWVLTG
;
A
#
# COMPACT_ATOMS: atom_id res chain seq x y z
N MET A 1 -27.92 11.24 17.85
CA MET A 1 -26.75 12.06 17.49
C MET A 1 -27.20 13.52 17.44
N ASP A 2 -26.56 14.41 18.19
CA ASP A 2 -26.92 15.83 18.28
C ASP A 2 -26.35 16.65 17.09
N SER A 3 -26.93 17.81 16.79
CA SER A 3 -26.53 18.70 15.70
C SER A 3 -25.06 19.11 15.76
N LEU A 4 -24.49 19.26 16.96
CA LEU A 4 -23.07 19.57 17.12
C LEU A 4 -22.16 18.42 16.69
N LYS A 5 -22.53 17.17 17.01
CA LYS A 5 -21.77 15.98 16.54
C LYS A 5 -21.84 15.86 15.03
N ILE A 6 -23.00 16.16 14.42
CA ILE A 6 -23.17 16.10 12.95
C ILE A 6 -22.22 17.10 12.29
N ALA A 7 -22.26 18.36 12.71
CA ALA A 7 -21.36 19.40 12.17
C ALA A 7 -19.87 19.05 12.33
N LEU A 8 -19.50 18.38 13.44
CA LEU A 8 -18.13 17.92 13.66
C LEU A 8 -17.73 16.81 12.68
N LEU A 9 -18.61 15.83 12.43
CA LEU A 9 -18.35 14.77 11.46
C LEU A 9 -18.26 15.33 10.04
N GLU A 10 -19.14 16.26 9.66
CA GLU A 10 -19.11 16.91 8.35
C GLU A 10 -17.79 17.66 8.14
N LYS A 11 -17.36 18.44 9.14
CA LYS A 11 -16.07 19.14 9.10
C LYS A 11 -14.90 18.18 9.01
N THR A 12 -14.89 17.14 9.85
CA THR A 12 -13.80 16.13 9.88
C THR A 12 -13.72 15.40 8.53
N GLY A 13 -14.87 15.04 7.94
CA GLY A 13 -14.94 14.49 6.59
C GLY A 13 -14.34 15.42 5.56
N HIS A 14 -14.78 16.68 5.57
CA HIS A 14 -14.32 17.70 4.62
C HIS A 14 -12.80 17.90 4.67
N ASP A 15 -12.24 18.05 5.87
CA ASP A 15 -10.80 18.28 6.08
C ASP A 15 -9.94 17.06 5.69
N HIS A 16 -10.53 15.86 5.64
CA HIS A 16 -9.81 14.60 5.42
C HIS A 16 -10.22 13.84 4.14
N GLY A 17 -10.77 14.56 3.16
CA GLY A 17 -10.93 14.06 1.79
C GLY A 17 -12.28 13.46 1.46
N PHE A 18 -13.30 13.72 2.29
CA PHE A 18 -14.70 13.40 2.03
C PHE A 18 -15.54 14.69 2.12
N GLU A 19 -15.39 15.55 1.11
CA GLU A 19 -15.92 16.92 1.06
C GLU A 19 -17.44 17.06 0.89
N HIS A 20 -18.15 15.98 0.55
CA HIS A 20 -19.58 16.00 0.28
C HIS A 20 -20.37 15.21 1.31
N VAL A 21 -21.39 15.84 1.90
CA VAL A 21 -22.36 15.17 2.76
C VAL A 21 -23.52 14.67 1.89
N LEU A 22 -23.67 13.35 1.78
CA LEU A 22 -24.76 12.74 0.99
C LEU A 22 -26.04 12.62 1.80
N SER A 23 -25.90 12.29 3.09
CA SER A 23 -27.02 12.27 4.03
C SER A 23 -26.51 12.52 5.43
N ALA A 24 -27.22 13.39 6.15
CA ALA A 24 -27.05 13.62 7.57
C ALA A 24 -28.46 13.66 8.17
N ASN A 25 -29.00 12.50 8.52
CA ASN A 25 -30.34 12.42 9.09
C ASN A 25 -30.24 12.30 10.62
N PRO A 26 -30.76 13.26 11.39
CA PRO A 26 -30.73 13.22 12.85
C PRO A 26 -31.35 11.94 13.44
N ASN A 27 -32.32 11.35 12.72
CA ASN A 27 -33.04 10.16 13.17
C ASN A 27 -32.27 8.85 12.97
N SER A 28 -31.28 8.80 12.08
CA SER A 28 -30.53 7.56 11.76
C SER A 28 -29.20 7.44 12.50
N GLN A 29 -28.83 8.43 13.34
CA GLN A 29 -27.54 8.49 14.05
C GLN A 29 -26.31 8.27 13.14
N ALA A 30 -26.45 8.51 11.84
CA ALA A 30 -25.46 8.20 10.83
C ALA A 30 -25.30 9.35 9.84
N VAL A 31 -24.06 9.62 9.46
CA VAL A 31 -23.67 10.61 8.46
C VAL A 31 -22.93 9.90 7.33
N CYS A 32 -23.42 10.07 6.11
CA CYS A 32 -22.79 9.54 4.90
C CYS A 32 -22.03 10.65 4.18
N LEU A 33 -20.74 10.43 3.96
CA LEU A 33 -19.81 11.36 3.33
C LEU A 33 -19.24 10.75 2.05
N ALA A 34 -18.88 11.60 1.09
CA ALA A 34 -18.35 11.24 -0.21
C ALA A 34 -17.29 12.25 -0.68
N SER A 35 -16.59 11.92 -1.76
CA SER A 35 -15.59 12.80 -2.39
C SER A 35 -15.87 12.99 -3.87
N ALA A 36 -15.49 14.14 -4.41
CA ALA A 36 -15.41 14.34 -5.86
C ALA A 36 -14.10 13.79 -6.45
N ARG A 37 -13.11 13.50 -5.61
CA ARG A 37 -11.75 13.10 -6.02
C ARG A 37 -11.53 11.59 -6.07
N HIS A 38 -12.45 10.81 -5.50
CA HIS A 38 -12.41 9.35 -5.52
C HIS A 38 -13.81 8.75 -5.32
N PRO A 39 -14.07 7.50 -5.78
CA PRO A 39 -15.41 6.91 -5.76
C PRO A 39 -15.85 6.36 -4.39
N THR A 40 -14.97 6.32 -3.39
CA THR A 40 -15.29 5.79 -2.05
C THR A 40 -16.22 6.71 -1.29
N ARG A 41 -17.24 6.11 -0.66
CA ARG A 41 -18.13 6.75 0.31
C ARG A 41 -17.90 6.15 1.68
N VAL A 42 -18.19 6.92 2.71
CA VAL A 42 -18.04 6.50 4.11
C VAL A 42 -19.31 6.82 4.88
N THR A 43 -19.78 5.84 5.65
CA THR A 43 -20.91 6.01 6.56
C THR A 43 -20.38 5.92 7.97
N VAL A 44 -20.59 6.99 8.76
CA VAL A 44 -20.16 7.10 10.15
C VAL A 44 -21.39 7.10 11.03
N THR A 45 -21.53 6.08 11.87
CA THR A 45 -22.65 5.90 12.80
C THR A 45 -22.17 6.15 14.23
N ASP A 46 -22.85 7.02 14.97
CA ASP A 46 -22.60 7.28 16.40
C ASP A 46 -23.06 6.08 17.23
N THR A 47 -22.17 5.51 18.04
CA THR A 47 -22.49 4.33 18.87
C THR A 47 -22.99 4.70 20.25
N GLY A 48 -23.09 6.00 20.58
CA GLY A 48 -23.60 6.48 21.87
C GLY A 48 -22.55 6.58 22.99
N ASP A 49 -21.54 5.71 23.00
CA ASP A 49 -20.44 5.67 23.99
C ASP A 49 -19.20 6.50 23.56
N ASP A 50 -19.42 7.67 22.94
CA ASP A 50 -18.37 8.55 22.35
C ASP A 50 -17.51 7.93 21.23
N GLY A 51 -17.84 6.71 20.81
CA GLY A 51 -17.27 6.03 19.66
C GLY A 51 -18.10 6.15 18.38
N TYR A 52 -17.48 5.74 17.27
CA TYR A 52 -18.08 5.68 15.96
C TYR A 52 -17.91 4.30 15.34
N GLN A 53 -18.95 3.83 14.66
CA GLN A 53 -18.84 2.72 13.73
C GLN A 53 -18.73 3.29 12.32
N VAL A 54 -17.66 2.94 11.62
CA VAL A 54 -17.36 3.44 10.28
C VAL A 54 -17.46 2.30 9.28
N TYR A 55 -18.10 2.56 8.15
CA TYR A 55 -18.21 1.64 7.02
C TYR A 55 -17.82 2.33 5.72
N PHE A 56 -17.07 1.65 4.86
CA PHE A 56 -16.66 2.17 3.56
C PHE A 56 -17.36 1.45 2.41
N GLU A 57 -18.16 2.20 1.65
CA GLU A 57 -18.67 1.75 0.36
C GLU A 57 -17.64 2.10 -0.71
N THR A 58 -17.08 1.09 -1.37
CA THR A 58 -15.99 1.28 -2.31
C THR A 58 -16.08 0.33 -3.50
N THR A 59 -15.69 0.85 -4.67
CA THR A 59 -15.53 0.04 -5.90
C THR A 59 -14.22 -0.73 -5.94
N SER A 60 -13.33 -0.53 -4.95
CA SER A 60 -12.02 -1.18 -4.88
C SER A 60 -12.06 -2.30 -3.85
N ALA A 61 -11.97 -3.55 -4.29
CA ALA A 61 -11.91 -4.73 -3.42
C ALA A 61 -10.67 -4.73 -2.49
N THR A 62 -9.65 -3.93 -2.85
CA THR A 62 -8.37 -3.82 -2.13
C THR A 62 -8.47 -2.95 -0.88
N LEU A 63 -9.34 -1.93 -0.91
CA LEU A 63 -9.33 -0.83 0.05
C LEU A 63 -9.62 -1.30 1.49
N PRO A 64 -10.65 -2.13 1.75
CA PRO A 64 -10.92 -2.58 3.12
C PRO A 64 -9.77 -3.38 3.72
N GLY A 65 -9.10 -4.21 2.91
CA GLY A 65 -7.94 -5.00 3.35
C GLY A 65 -6.74 -4.13 3.73
N GLU A 66 -6.45 -3.10 2.93
CA GLU A 66 -5.34 -2.17 3.22
C GLU A 66 -5.62 -1.26 4.43
N LEU A 67 -6.89 -0.88 4.63
CA LEU A 67 -7.31 -0.18 5.84
C LEU A 67 -7.20 -1.07 7.08
N ALA A 68 -7.64 -2.32 7.00
CA ALA A 68 -7.52 -3.28 8.09
C ALA A 68 -6.07 -3.56 8.49
N ARG A 69 -5.15 -3.60 7.51
CA ARG A 69 -3.71 -3.73 7.78
C ARG A 69 -3.08 -2.50 8.39
N SER A 70 -3.52 -1.32 7.97
CA SER A 70 -3.05 -0.05 8.51
C SER A 70 -3.56 0.16 9.95
N PHE A 71 -4.75 -0.37 10.27
CA PHE A 71 -5.44 -0.17 11.54
C PHE A 71 -6.06 -1.47 12.10
N PRO A 72 -5.25 -2.50 12.41
CA PRO A 72 -5.75 -3.79 12.88
C PRO A 72 -6.53 -3.65 14.21
N GLN A 73 -6.15 -2.69 15.05
CA GLN A 73 -6.77 -2.43 16.34
C GLN A 73 -8.20 -1.87 16.27
N TRP A 74 -8.62 -1.34 15.12
CA TRP A 74 -9.96 -0.77 14.93
C TRP A 74 -10.84 -1.62 14.03
N THR A 75 -10.32 -2.72 13.50
CA THR A 75 -11.05 -3.57 12.54
C THR A 75 -12.07 -4.44 13.27
N SER A 76 -13.29 -4.49 12.74
CA SER A 76 -14.40 -5.33 13.20
C SER A 76 -14.86 -6.26 12.06
N ALA A 77 -15.87 -7.09 12.34
CA ALA A 77 -16.48 -7.95 11.33
C ALA A 77 -17.07 -7.13 10.15
N ASP A 78 -17.18 -7.76 8.98
CA ASP A 78 -17.89 -7.23 7.81
C ASP A 78 -17.40 -5.85 7.30
N ASN A 79 -16.08 -5.59 7.38
CA ASN A 79 -15.43 -4.34 6.95
C ASN A 79 -15.90 -3.08 7.71
N HIS A 80 -16.38 -3.27 8.94
CA HIS A 80 -16.63 -2.17 9.85
C HIS A 80 -15.37 -1.81 10.66
N PHE A 81 -15.23 -0.53 11.01
CA PHE A 81 -14.21 -0.04 11.92
C PHE A 81 -14.85 0.58 13.15
N LEU A 82 -14.37 0.21 14.34
CA LEU A 82 -14.79 0.78 15.62
C LEU A 82 -13.75 1.81 16.06
N ILE A 83 -14.18 3.06 16.10
CA ILE A 83 -13.30 4.20 16.28
C ILE A 83 -13.64 4.90 17.60
N PRO A 84 -12.67 5.07 18.52
CA PRO A 84 -12.96 5.55 19.87
C PRO A 84 -13.12 7.08 19.98
N GLY A 85 -12.84 7.84 18.91
CA GLY A 85 -12.87 9.29 18.98
C GLY A 85 -12.64 10.01 17.65
N ASN A 86 -12.71 11.35 17.68
CA ASN A 86 -12.63 12.18 16.48
C ASN A 86 -11.24 12.21 15.85
N THR A 87 -10.17 12.10 16.64
CA THR A 87 -8.79 12.13 16.15
C THR A 87 -8.46 10.86 15.37
N GLU A 88 -8.91 9.72 15.89
CA GLU A 88 -8.78 8.41 15.26
C GLU A 88 -9.63 8.35 13.98
N LEU A 89 -10.82 8.94 14.01
CA LEU A 89 -11.69 9.08 12.83
C LEU A 89 -10.99 9.89 11.74
N ALA A 90 -10.44 11.06 12.07
CA ALA A 90 -9.66 11.88 11.15
C ALA A 90 -8.50 11.11 10.50
N THR A 91 -7.77 10.33 11.30
CA THR A 91 -6.65 9.52 10.84
C THR A 91 -7.10 8.43 9.87
N LEU A 92 -8.19 7.73 10.19
CA LEU A 92 -8.78 6.72 9.33
C LEU A 92 -9.26 7.32 8.00
N LEU A 93 -10.00 8.43 8.04
CA LEU A 93 -10.53 9.10 6.85
C LEU A 93 -9.42 9.60 5.94
N LEU A 94 -8.38 10.23 6.50
CA LEU A 94 -7.23 10.69 5.73
C LEU A 94 -6.53 9.54 5.00
N ARG A 95 -6.32 8.41 5.70
CA ARG A 95 -5.69 7.22 5.10
C ARG A 95 -6.60 6.59 4.05
N ALA A 96 -7.90 6.47 4.32
CA ALA A 96 -8.89 5.96 3.37
C ALA A 96 -8.92 6.81 2.10
N ALA A 97 -9.02 8.13 2.21
CA ALA A 97 -9.00 9.02 1.04
C ALA A 97 -7.68 8.94 0.26
N SER A 98 -6.54 8.79 0.96
CA SER A 98 -5.24 8.61 0.32
C SER A 98 -5.18 7.31 -0.47
N LEU A 99 -5.61 6.20 0.14
CA LEU A 99 -5.70 4.90 -0.52
C LEU A 99 -6.73 4.92 -1.66
N SER A 100 -7.90 5.52 -1.50
CA SER A 100 -8.93 5.59 -2.54
C SER A 100 -8.51 6.41 -3.76
N ARG A 101 -7.61 7.38 -3.60
CA ARG A 101 -6.99 8.10 -4.73
C ARG A 101 -5.86 7.33 -5.39
N ALA A 102 -5.16 6.51 -4.60
CA ALA A 102 -3.87 5.95 -4.97
C ALA A 102 -3.96 4.48 -5.43
N LEU A 103 -4.89 3.72 -4.87
CA LEU A 103 -5.24 2.37 -5.30
C LEU A 103 -5.86 2.48 -6.70
N PRO A 104 -5.19 1.95 -7.75
CA PRO A 104 -5.71 2.08 -9.10
C PRO A 104 -6.95 1.20 -9.26
N ASN A 105 -8.10 1.78 -9.58
CA ASN A 105 -9.20 1.00 -10.15
C ASN A 105 -9.10 0.87 -11.69
N GLN A 106 -7.96 1.23 -12.30
CA GLN A 106 -7.68 0.97 -13.71
C GLN A 106 -6.88 -0.32 -13.91
N VAL A 107 -5.82 -0.52 -13.12
CA VAL A 107 -4.98 -1.74 -13.24
C VAL A 107 -5.79 -2.97 -12.84
N ALA A 108 -6.50 -2.92 -11.71
CA ALA A 108 -7.37 -4.00 -11.25
C ALA A 108 -8.48 -4.34 -12.25
N ARG A 109 -9.20 -3.33 -12.78
CA ARG A 109 -10.21 -3.55 -13.82
C ARG A 109 -9.62 -4.13 -15.10
N SER A 110 -8.52 -3.55 -15.59
CA SER A 110 -7.85 -4.07 -16.79
C SER A 110 -7.31 -5.49 -16.61
N TYR A 111 -7.01 -5.89 -15.37
CA TYR A 111 -6.65 -7.26 -15.03
C TYR A 111 -7.88 -8.18 -15.06
N GLU A 112 -8.99 -7.80 -14.42
CA GLU A 112 -10.23 -8.57 -14.42
C GLU A 112 -10.78 -8.74 -15.84
N ASP A 113 -10.78 -7.68 -16.65
CA ASP A 113 -11.20 -7.71 -18.05
C ASP A 113 -10.34 -8.67 -18.87
N ALA A 114 -9.01 -8.57 -18.77
CA ALA A 114 -8.08 -9.43 -19.51
C ALA A 114 -8.15 -10.90 -19.07
N VAL A 115 -8.32 -11.16 -17.76
CA VAL A 115 -8.55 -12.51 -17.24
C VAL A 115 -9.87 -13.06 -17.77
N GLY A 116 -10.94 -12.27 -17.73
CA GLY A 116 -12.26 -12.67 -18.21
C GLY A 116 -12.27 -13.03 -19.70
N GLU A 117 -11.63 -12.20 -20.53
CA GLU A 117 -11.51 -12.44 -21.97
C GLU A 117 -10.77 -13.75 -22.29
N GLU A 118 -9.65 -14.01 -21.61
CA GLU A 118 -8.86 -15.21 -21.86
C GLU A 118 -9.53 -16.48 -21.32
N LEU A 119 -10.13 -16.42 -20.13
CA LEU A 119 -10.88 -17.55 -19.58
C LEU A 119 -12.12 -17.88 -20.42
N ALA A 120 -12.77 -16.88 -21.03
CA ALA A 120 -13.91 -17.12 -21.93
C ALA A 120 -13.52 -17.84 -23.23
N ALA A 121 -12.25 -17.73 -23.65
CA ALA A 121 -11.72 -18.45 -24.82
C ALA A 121 -11.30 -19.89 -24.51
N LEU A 122 -11.21 -20.27 -23.23
CA LEU A 122 -10.83 -21.62 -22.81
C LEU A 122 -12.05 -22.54 -22.63
N PRO A 123 -11.86 -23.87 -22.72
CA PRO A 123 -12.93 -24.83 -22.42
C PRO A 123 -13.44 -24.66 -20.98
N PRO A 124 -14.76 -24.78 -20.71
CA PRO A 124 -15.33 -24.59 -19.37
C PRO A 124 -14.71 -25.49 -18.29
N GLU A 125 -14.20 -26.65 -18.69
CA GLU A 125 -13.54 -27.62 -17.82
C GLU A 125 -12.20 -27.13 -17.25
N THR A 126 -11.65 -26.03 -17.79
CA THR A 126 -10.40 -25.40 -17.31
C THR A 126 -10.62 -24.39 -16.19
N LEU A 127 -11.87 -24.04 -15.89
CA LEU A 127 -12.22 -23.19 -14.74
C LEU A 127 -11.93 -23.94 -13.44
N HIS A 128 -11.41 -23.24 -12.43
CA HIS A 128 -10.97 -23.80 -11.14
C HIS A 128 -9.83 -24.82 -11.23
N THR A 129 -9.05 -24.77 -12.31
CA THR A 129 -7.87 -25.64 -12.50
C THR A 129 -6.57 -24.87 -12.39
N GLU A 130 -5.44 -25.59 -12.37
CA GLU A 130 -4.10 -24.99 -12.46
C GLU A 130 -3.93 -24.11 -13.71
N VAL A 131 -4.68 -24.37 -14.78
CA VAL A 131 -4.67 -23.54 -15.99
C VAL A 131 -5.16 -22.13 -15.69
N GLU A 132 -6.28 -21.98 -14.99
CA GLU A 132 -6.79 -20.67 -14.56
C GLU A 132 -5.77 -19.95 -13.67
N ARG A 133 -5.15 -20.67 -12.73
CA ARG A 133 -4.13 -20.09 -11.84
C ARG A 133 -2.94 -19.53 -12.62
N MET A 134 -2.47 -20.25 -13.64
CA MET A 134 -1.38 -19.80 -14.51
C MET A 134 -1.77 -18.57 -15.34
N VAL A 135 -2.99 -18.54 -15.89
CA VAL A 135 -3.52 -17.39 -16.65
C VAL A 135 -3.55 -16.15 -15.77
N ARG A 136 -4.18 -16.24 -14.59
CA ARG A 136 -4.25 -15.14 -13.61
C ARG A 136 -2.88 -14.64 -13.20
N GLN A 137 -1.95 -15.55 -12.88
CA GLN A 137 -0.59 -15.17 -12.50
C GLN A 137 0.14 -14.44 -13.64
N ARG A 138 0.04 -14.93 -14.88
CA ARG A 138 0.70 -14.32 -16.04
C ARG A 138 0.18 -12.91 -16.32
N ILE A 139 -1.15 -12.77 -16.41
CA ILE A 139 -1.78 -11.46 -16.67
C ILE A 139 -1.48 -10.51 -15.53
N GLY A 140 -1.59 -10.98 -14.29
CA GLY A 140 -1.37 -10.15 -13.12
C GLY A 140 0.07 -9.63 -13.02
N GLN A 141 1.07 -10.46 -13.29
CA GLN A 141 2.48 -10.04 -13.33
C GLN A 141 2.76 -9.02 -14.44
N GLN A 142 2.14 -9.19 -15.61
CA GLN A 142 2.25 -8.23 -16.72
C GLN A 142 1.62 -6.87 -16.34
N LYS A 143 0.40 -6.89 -15.80
CA LYS A 143 -0.30 -5.67 -15.37
C LYS A 143 0.41 -4.94 -14.25
N PHE A 144 0.94 -5.67 -13.27
CA PHE A 144 1.76 -5.10 -12.22
C PHE A 144 2.99 -4.40 -12.79
N ARG A 145 3.70 -5.04 -13.73
CA ARG A 145 4.86 -4.43 -14.40
C ARG A 145 4.49 -3.13 -15.13
N GLU A 146 3.41 -3.13 -15.90
CA GLU A 146 2.92 -1.95 -16.63
C GLU A 146 2.60 -0.80 -15.67
N ALA A 147 1.93 -1.11 -14.56
CA ALA A 147 1.60 -0.15 -13.50
C ALA A 147 2.87 0.42 -12.85
N MET A 148 3.87 -0.41 -12.57
CA MET A 148 5.14 -0.02 -11.99
C MET A 148 5.97 0.88 -12.92
N LEU A 149 6.01 0.58 -14.22
CA LEU A 149 6.63 1.45 -15.21
C LEU A 149 5.97 2.82 -15.26
N THR A 150 4.64 2.85 -15.22
CA THR A 150 3.87 4.11 -15.20
C THR A 150 4.15 4.92 -13.94
N TYR A 151 4.10 4.25 -12.78
CA TYR A 151 4.27 4.87 -11.47
C TYR A 151 5.65 5.50 -11.27
N TRP A 152 6.71 4.78 -11.66
CA TRP A 152 8.09 5.23 -11.52
C TRP A 152 8.60 6.04 -12.73
N GLY A 153 7.70 6.42 -13.65
CA GLY A 153 8.07 7.19 -14.85
C GLY A 153 9.07 6.46 -15.77
N GLY A 154 9.03 5.13 -15.78
CA GLY A 154 9.91 4.27 -16.58
C GLY A 154 11.35 4.22 -16.08
N ALA A 155 11.62 4.65 -14.85
CA ALA A 155 12.97 4.74 -14.28
C ALA A 155 13.13 3.90 -13.00
N CYS A 156 14.33 3.37 -12.78
CA CYS A 156 14.64 2.67 -11.55
C CYS A 156 14.49 3.58 -10.33
N ALA A 157 13.79 3.10 -9.29
CA ALA A 157 13.56 3.80 -8.03
C ALA A 157 14.85 4.23 -7.30
N VAL A 158 15.94 3.47 -7.48
CA VAL A 158 17.21 3.69 -6.78
C VAL A 158 18.23 4.43 -7.65
N THR A 159 18.39 4.00 -8.91
CA THR A 159 19.46 4.51 -9.78
C THR A 159 18.98 5.59 -10.75
N GLY A 160 17.67 5.75 -10.93
CA GLY A 160 17.10 6.61 -11.96
C GLY A 160 17.29 6.09 -13.39
N LEU A 161 17.84 4.89 -13.59
CA LEU A 161 18.06 4.32 -14.92
C LEU A 161 16.72 4.13 -15.65
N ALA A 162 16.54 4.83 -16.76
CA ALA A 162 15.31 4.85 -17.55
C ALA A 162 15.40 3.97 -18.80
N LEU A 163 15.79 2.70 -18.63
CA LEU A 163 15.86 1.71 -19.71
C LEU A 163 14.92 0.54 -19.39
N PRO A 164 13.65 0.58 -19.81
CA PRO A 164 12.62 -0.38 -19.40
C PRO A 164 12.99 -1.86 -19.54
N ASP A 165 13.78 -2.21 -20.56
CA ASP A 165 14.19 -3.59 -20.87
C ASP A 165 15.06 -4.22 -19.77
N VAL A 166 15.79 -3.41 -19.00
CA VAL A 166 16.65 -3.89 -17.89
C VAL A 166 16.00 -3.69 -16.52
N LEU A 167 14.80 -3.09 -16.48
CA LEU A 167 14.04 -2.88 -15.26
C LEU A 167 13.16 -4.09 -14.94
N ARG A 168 12.99 -4.36 -13.65
CA ARG A 168 12.19 -5.43 -13.06
C ARG A 168 11.23 -4.81 -12.05
N ALA A 169 9.98 -5.28 -12.07
CA ALA A 169 8.98 -4.90 -11.09
C ALA A 169 9.08 -5.93 -9.96
N SER A 170 9.75 -5.55 -8.87
CA SER A 170 9.95 -6.41 -7.70
C SER A 170 8.85 -6.13 -6.69
N HIS A 171 8.22 -7.20 -6.18
CA HIS A 171 7.25 -7.10 -5.10
C HIS A 171 7.94 -6.96 -3.74
N ALA A 172 7.50 -6.02 -2.93
CA ALA A 172 7.96 -5.89 -1.55
C ALA A 172 7.46 -7.06 -0.69
N LYS A 173 6.18 -7.39 -0.83
CA LYS A 173 5.60 -8.64 -0.30
C LYS A 173 5.44 -9.65 -1.43
N PRO A 174 6.05 -10.85 -1.36
CA PRO A 174 6.02 -11.82 -2.45
C PRO A 174 4.61 -12.14 -2.95
N TRP A 175 4.46 -12.34 -4.26
CA TRP A 175 3.19 -12.66 -4.92
C TRP A 175 2.42 -13.82 -4.26
N ALA A 176 3.15 -14.86 -3.85
CA ALA A 176 2.60 -16.05 -3.21
C ALA A 176 2.07 -15.80 -1.79
N GLU A 177 2.56 -14.76 -1.11
CA GLU A 177 2.15 -14.38 0.24
C GLU A 177 1.04 -13.32 0.23
N CYS A 178 0.74 -12.74 -0.93
CA CYS A 178 -0.35 -11.79 -1.08
C CYS A 178 -1.70 -12.51 -0.92
N GLY A 179 -2.57 -11.95 -0.08
CA GLY A 179 -3.87 -12.53 0.26
C GLY A 179 -4.97 -12.25 -0.76
N SER A 180 -4.70 -11.36 -1.73
CA SER A 180 -5.68 -10.93 -2.73
C SER A 180 -5.01 -10.39 -4.00
N ASP A 181 -5.72 -10.45 -5.14
CA ASP A 181 -5.25 -9.89 -6.42
C ASP A 181 -5.05 -8.38 -6.35
N ALA A 182 -5.91 -7.75 -5.56
CA ALA A 182 -5.78 -6.42 -5.03
C ALA A 182 -4.36 -6.04 -4.58
N GLU A 183 -3.80 -6.82 -3.66
CA GLU A 183 -2.48 -6.59 -3.08
C GLU A 183 -1.35 -6.94 -4.07
N ARG A 184 -1.59 -7.91 -4.95
CA ARG A 184 -0.64 -8.32 -6.00
C ARG A 184 -0.45 -7.24 -7.07
N LEU A 185 -1.50 -6.47 -7.31
CA LEU A 185 -1.56 -5.40 -8.32
C LEU A 185 -1.35 -4.01 -7.72
N ASP A 186 -1.10 -3.91 -6.41
CA ASP A 186 -0.87 -2.65 -5.74
C ASP A 186 0.53 -2.10 -6.08
N VAL A 187 0.59 -0.94 -6.74
CA VAL A 187 1.84 -0.24 -7.08
C VAL A 187 2.65 0.15 -5.84
N PHE A 188 2.02 0.26 -4.66
CA PHE A 188 2.72 0.50 -3.39
C PHE A 188 3.39 -0.76 -2.82
N ASN A 189 3.03 -1.94 -3.31
CA ASN A 189 3.62 -3.21 -2.92
C ASN A 189 4.83 -3.59 -3.79
N GLY A 190 5.56 -2.61 -4.34
CA GLY A 190 6.79 -2.93 -5.06
C GLY A 190 7.64 -1.76 -5.48
N PHE A 191 8.77 -2.11 -6.10
CA PHE A 191 9.77 -1.18 -6.62
C PHE A 191 10.12 -1.52 -8.06
N LEU A 192 10.37 -0.49 -8.86
CA LEU A 192 10.95 -0.67 -10.19
C LEU A 192 12.48 -0.62 -10.03
N LEU A 193 13.14 -1.77 -10.18
CA LEU A 193 14.55 -1.94 -9.90
C LEU A 193 15.31 -2.37 -11.14
N THR A 194 16.61 -2.06 -11.22
CA THR A 194 17.49 -2.70 -12.21
C THR A 194 17.67 -4.17 -11.85
N ALA A 195 17.88 -5.03 -12.85
CA ALA A 195 17.96 -6.50 -12.65
C ALA A 195 18.92 -6.97 -11.54
N ASN A 196 20.03 -6.25 -11.31
CA ASN A 196 20.95 -6.53 -10.21
C ASN A 196 20.37 -6.17 -8.84
N LEU A 197 19.67 -5.02 -8.72
CA LEU A 197 19.06 -4.60 -7.46
C LEU A 197 17.85 -5.46 -7.10
N ASP A 198 17.04 -5.80 -8.09
CA ASP A 198 15.96 -6.78 -8.00
C ASP A 198 16.45 -8.11 -7.42
N ALA A 199 17.49 -8.70 -8.03
CA ALA A 199 18.06 -9.96 -7.55
C ALA A 199 18.64 -9.89 -6.12
N LEU A 200 19.16 -8.72 -5.71
CA LEU A 200 19.62 -8.51 -4.35
C LEU A 200 18.44 -8.34 -3.37
N PHE A 201 17.41 -7.62 -3.77
CA PHE A 201 16.24 -7.33 -2.94
C PHE A 201 15.37 -8.58 -2.73
N ASP A 202 15.05 -9.32 -3.79
CA ASP A 202 14.28 -10.57 -3.74
C ASP A 202 14.93 -11.65 -2.87
N ARG A 203 16.27 -11.61 -2.73
CA ARG A 203 17.05 -12.51 -1.88
C ARG A 203 17.28 -11.96 -0.48
N PHE A 204 16.65 -10.85 -0.12
CA PHE A 204 16.82 -10.13 1.14
C PHE A 204 18.27 -9.73 1.45
N LEU A 205 19.11 -9.57 0.42
CA LEU A 205 20.49 -9.11 0.55
C LEU A 205 20.56 -7.58 0.72
N ILE A 206 19.54 -6.87 0.24
CA ILE A 206 19.31 -5.43 0.46
C ILE A 206 17.85 -5.20 0.85
N SER A 207 17.59 -4.12 1.58
CA SER A 207 16.23 -3.65 1.92
C SER A 207 16.24 -2.13 2.09
N PHE A 208 15.07 -1.51 2.15
CA PHE A 208 14.91 -0.06 2.23
C PHE A 208 14.37 0.37 3.60
N ASP A 209 14.97 1.41 4.20
CA ASP A 209 14.52 2.04 5.45
C ASP A 209 13.67 3.29 5.14
N SER A 210 12.65 3.54 5.96
CA SER A 210 11.72 4.67 5.83
C SER A 210 12.33 6.02 6.18
N ARG A 211 13.52 6.05 6.80
CA ARG A 211 14.18 7.29 7.26
C ARG A 211 14.84 8.13 6.18
N VAL A 212 14.86 7.68 4.93
CA VAL A 212 15.44 8.48 3.83
C VAL A 212 14.34 9.35 3.23
N ALA A 213 14.16 10.55 3.78
CA ALA A 213 13.50 11.62 3.05
C ALA A 213 14.34 11.92 1.80
N CYS A 214 13.93 11.41 0.65
CA CYS A 214 14.54 11.74 -0.62
C CYS A 214 14.13 13.17 -0.98
N TYR A 215 15.09 14.09 -0.98
CA TYR A 215 14.89 15.45 -1.46
C TYR A 215 14.75 15.41 -2.99
N PHE A 216 13.53 15.41 -3.51
CA PHE A 216 13.31 15.50 -4.95
C PHE A 216 13.45 16.95 -5.41
N PRO A 217 14.21 17.26 -6.48
CA PRO A 217 14.14 18.56 -7.13
C PRO A 217 12.68 18.79 -7.60
N GLN A 218 12.20 20.03 -7.47
CA GLN A 218 10.81 20.56 -7.54
C GLN A 218 9.84 20.04 -8.63
N ARG A 219 10.26 19.14 -9.51
CA ARG A 219 9.47 18.57 -10.61
C ARG A 219 8.79 17.23 -10.27
N TRP A 220 9.12 16.58 -9.15
CA TRP A 220 8.61 15.25 -8.78
C TRP A 220 8.18 15.16 -7.30
N GLN A 221 7.20 15.96 -6.89
CA GLN A 221 6.58 15.82 -5.57
C GLN A 221 5.50 14.72 -5.61
N LEU A 222 5.85 13.50 -5.20
CA LEU A 222 4.87 12.49 -4.78
C LEU A 222 5.21 12.04 -3.33
N PRO A 223 4.21 11.85 -2.44
CA PRO A 223 4.45 11.70 -1.00
C PRO A 223 4.44 10.22 -0.59
N ILE A 224 5.59 9.61 -0.25
CA ILE A 224 5.62 8.16 0.09
C ILE A 224 6.45 7.80 1.34
N CYS A 225 7.21 8.69 1.96
CA CYS A 225 8.11 8.27 3.07
C CYS A 225 7.42 7.93 4.42
N ALA A 226 6.11 7.71 4.47
CA ALA A 226 5.39 7.50 5.74
C ALA A 226 4.74 6.11 5.84
N CYS A 227 5.53 5.03 5.88
CA CYS A 227 5.13 3.80 6.55
C CYS A 227 6.39 3.04 6.99
N TRP A 228 6.27 2.29 8.09
CA TRP A 228 7.20 1.26 8.60
C TRP A 228 8.31 1.74 9.57
N ALA A 229 8.14 1.36 10.85
CA ALA A 229 9.04 1.63 11.98
C ALA A 229 9.83 0.37 12.39
N PHE A 230 11.07 0.56 12.88
CA PHE A 230 11.98 -0.47 13.42
C PHE A 230 12.52 -0.04 14.80
N HIS A 231 12.86 -1.00 15.67
CA HIS A 231 13.60 -0.74 16.92
C HIS A 231 15.09 -0.43 16.63
N ARG A 232 15.65 0.54 17.38
CA ARG A 232 17.01 1.07 17.22
C ARG A 232 18.00 0.27 18.07
N ASN A 233 19.23 0.04 17.59
CA ASN A 233 20.38 0.03 18.50
C ASN A 233 21.41 1.06 18.00
N SER A 234 21.78 1.95 18.91
CA SER A 234 22.76 3.02 18.73
C SER A 234 24.16 2.43 18.62
N ASP A 235 24.97 3.00 17.73
CA ASP A 235 26.39 3.36 17.94
C ASP A 235 27.11 3.39 16.58
N TYR A 236 27.44 4.60 16.12
CA TYR A 236 28.78 5.01 15.69
C TYR A 236 28.70 6.36 14.98
N ALA A 237 29.28 7.37 15.62
CA ALA A 237 29.63 8.66 15.03
C ALA A 237 31.04 8.57 14.44
N GLY A 238 31.22 8.97 13.19
CA GLY A 238 32.52 9.02 12.53
C GLY A 238 32.52 10.05 11.41
N SER A 239 33.19 11.16 11.67
CA SER A 239 33.35 12.35 10.82
C SER A 239 34.40 12.15 9.71
N HIS A 240 34.08 12.50 8.46
CA HIS A 240 35.04 13.09 7.50
C HIS A 240 34.34 13.87 6.36
N PRO A 241 34.94 14.96 5.84
CA PRO A 241 34.27 15.90 4.93
C PRO A 241 34.63 15.69 3.45
N SER A 242 33.76 16.24 2.57
CA SER A 242 33.95 16.53 1.13
C SER A 242 33.74 15.40 0.11
N ILE A 243 32.47 15.07 -0.19
CA ILE A 243 32.02 14.67 -1.53
C ILE A 243 30.65 15.32 -1.78
N ASN A 244 30.49 15.94 -2.95
CA ASN A 244 29.27 16.58 -3.46
C ASN A 244 28.05 15.62 -3.38
N PRO A 245 26.87 16.03 -2.88
CA PRO A 245 25.81 15.10 -2.52
C PRO A 245 24.94 14.74 -3.73
N ILE A 246 25.35 13.77 -4.52
CA ILE A 246 24.41 13.00 -5.36
C ILE A 246 23.78 11.98 -4.42
N CYS A 247 22.52 12.21 -4.05
CA CYS A 247 21.61 11.32 -3.32
C CYS A 247 22.29 10.15 -2.59
N ASN A 248 22.70 10.37 -1.33
CA ASN A 248 23.14 9.29 -0.45
C ASN A 248 21.97 8.36 -0.13
N PHE A 249 21.69 7.40 -1.01
CA PHE A 249 21.01 6.17 -0.63
C PHE A 249 22.02 5.27 0.05
N THR A 250 21.95 5.17 1.37
CA THR A 250 22.77 4.20 2.10
C THR A 250 22.18 2.80 1.88
N VAL A 251 22.59 2.13 0.81
CA VAL A 251 22.36 0.69 0.61
C VAL A 251 23.22 -0.05 1.65
N ARG A 252 22.64 -0.49 2.77
CA ARG A 252 23.31 -1.45 3.65
C ARG A 252 23.16 -2.84 3.05
N ALA A 253 24.25 -3.39 2.53
CA ALA A 253 24.34 -4.82 2.20
C ALA A 253 24.20 -5.64 3.50
N CYS A 254 23.27 -6.59 3.53
CA CYS A 254 23.12 -7.54 4.62
C CYS A 254 24.36 -8.46 4.64
N ARG A 255 25.28 -8.26 5.59
CA ARG A 255 26.48 -9.09 5.76
C ARG A 255 26.16 -10.38 6.55
N SER A 256 25.24 -11.20 6.05
CA SER A 256 25.16 -12.63 6.37
C SER A 256 24.01 -13.30 5.59
N ILE A 257 24.32 -14.40 4.90
CA ILE A 257 23.34 -15.29 4.26
C ILE A 257 22.90 -16.32 5.32
N PRO A 258 21.62 -16.41 5.73
CA PRO A 258 21.17 -17.48 6.62
C PRO A 258 21.08 -18.81 5.86
N ASN A 259 21.63 -19.87 6.44
CA ASN A 259 21.58 -21.22 5.87
C ASN A 259 20.17 -21.83 6.05
N ARG A 260 19.69 -22.56 5.04
CA ARG A 260 18.27 -22.88 4.80
C ARG A 260 17.78 -24.19 5.46
N SER A 261 18.31 -24.59 6.62
CA SER A 261 18.03 -25.94 7.14
C SER A 261 16.94 -26.04 8.22
N ASP A 262 16.67 -25.02 9.04
CA ASP A 262 15.79 -25.23 10.20
C ASP A 262 14.85 -24.04 10.36
N GLY A 263 13.54 -24.27 10.28
CA GLY A 263 12.47 -23.27 10.29
C GLY A 263 12.29 -22.52 11.61
N ASN A 264 13.37 -22.01 12.20
CA ASN A 264 13.38 -21.18 13.39
C ASN A 264 14.36 -20.02 13.17
N TRP A 265 13.82 -18.80 13.13
CA TRP A 265 14.63 -17.58 12.98
C TRP A 265 15.30 -17.23 14.31
N THR A 266 16.49 -17.80 14.56
CA THR A 266 17.39 -17.33 15.62
C THR A 266 18.64 -16.75 14.99
N ALA A 267 18.77 -15.42 15.01
CA ALA A 267 19.99 -14.73 14.62
C ALA A 267 21.11 -15.06 15.62
N ALA A 268 22.01 -15.96 15.25
CA ALA A 268 23.22 -16.25 15.99
C ALA A 268 24.27 -15.15 15.72
N TRP A 269 24.75 -14.50 16.79
CA TRP A 269 25.83 -13.53 16.73
C TRP A 269 27.17 -14.27 16.79
N VAL A 270 27.96 -14.19 15.72
CA VAL A 270 29.39 -14.50 15.77
C VAL A 270 30.14 -13.18 15.76
N LEU A 271 30.71 -12.82 16.90
CA LEU A 271 31.69 -11.75 17.02
C LEU A 271 33.01 -12.26 16.45
N THR A 272 33.49 -11.65 15.36
CA THR A 272 34.89 -11.76 14.96
C THR A 272 35.43 -10.40 14.55
N GLY A 273 36.46 -9.96 15.30
CA GLY A 273 37.51 -9.02 14.89
C GLY A 273 37.20 -7.56 15.08
#